data_AF-A0A1I0G4R9-F1
#
_entry.id   AF-A0A1I0G4R9-F1
#
_cell.length_a   1.000
_cell.length_b   1.000
_cell.length_c   1.000
_cell.angle_alpha   90.00
_cell.angle_beta   90.00
_cell.angle_gamma   90.00
#
_symmetry.space_group_name_H-M   'P 1'
#
loop_
_entity.id
_entity.type
_entity.pdbx_description
1 polymer ?
#
loop_
_entity_poly.entity_id
_entity_poly.type
_entity_poly.pdbx_seq_one_letter_code
_entity_poly.pdbx_strand_id
1 'polypeptide(L)'
;MERHFNVWQENEWVKIKQITDLPFNRYDIYVNDELEATYYRGNSIYIYIGNRRKVNRITIIGFYHFNGVPMGWLEPYQFMTSRDQQERDFLPGDILVASDNVVEFFTGYVGHSAIVVDGTNVIEARGGTPTIQKDSIQQFLEKHPHHAQFRPKSLEMGKAAAAYAENYLRDYQEKVSNGEDKPLFSMKLTQSLEDPWEYIYCSKLVWLSYYYGANYKLENDYLWISPEDLYTNLKENDAFINVYQHEEVEFKVNT
;
A
#
# COMPACT_ATOMS: atom_id res chain seq x y z
N MET A 1 11.39 16.94 4.05
CA MET A 1 10.88 18.31 3.80
C MET A 1 9.54 18.40 4.53
N GLU A 2 9.33 19.43 5.35
CA GLU A 2 8.10 19.58 6.13
C GLU A 2 6.89 19.76 5.20
N ARG A 3 5.79 19.05 5.47
CA ARG A 3 4.56 19.07 4.67
C ARG A 3 3.52 19.93 5.38
N HIS A 4 2.95 20.90 4.67
CA HIS A 4 1.91 21.78 5.17
C HIS A 4 0.52 21.40 4.66
N PHE A 5 0.44 20.52 3.66
CA PHE A 5 -0.81 20.02 3.09
C PHE A 5 -0.83 18.49 3.04
N ASN A 6 -2.04 17.93 3.11
CA ASN A 6 -2.36 16.59 2.66
C ASN A 6 -3.16 16.72 1.38
N VAL A 7 -2.79 15.96 0.36
CA VAL A 7 -3.45 15.98 -0.94
C VAL A 7 -3.78 14.56 -1.33
N TRP A 8 -5.04 14.31 -1.69
CA TRP A 8 -5.48 13.01 -2.18
C TRP A 8 -6.51 13.20 -3.29
N GLN A 9 -6.62 12.19 -4.16
CA GLN A 9 -7.61 12.14 -5.22
C GLN A 9 -8.71 11.17 -4.81
N GLU A 10 -9.96 11.55 -5.03
CA GLU A 10 -11.12 10.71 -4.77
C GLU A 10 -12.12 10.89 -5.92
N ASN A 11 -12.27 9.86 -6.75
CA ASN A 11 -13.07 9.92 -7.98
C ASN A 11 -12.62 11.08 -8.88
N GLU A 12 -13.55 11.98 -9.23
CA GLU A 12 -13.34 13.15 -10.08
C GLU A 12 -12.87 14.40 -9.30
N TRP A 13 -12.39 14.23 -8.06
CA TRP A 13 -12.01 15.33 -7.18
C TRP A 13 -10.60 15.18 -6.65
N VAL A 14 -9.87 16.30 -6.60
CA VAL A 14 -8.66 16.44 -5.78
C VAL A 14 -9.04 17.19 -4.51
N LYS A 15 -8.72 16.60 -3.37
CA LYS A 15 -8.95 17.16 -2.04
C LYS A 15 -7.61 17.56 -1.45
N ILE A 16 -7.53 18.82 -1.03
CA ILE A 16 -6.35 19.43 -0.42
C ILE A 16 -6.75 19.89 0.98
N LYS A 17 -6.03 19.44 2.00
CA LYS A 17 -6.26 19.85 3.39
C LYS A 17 -4.98 20.38 3.99
N GLN A 18 -5.01 21.58 4.52
CA GLN A 18 -3.90 22.12 5.30
C GLN A 18 -3.79 21.37 6.63
N ILE A 19 -2.57 20.97 7.00
CA ILE A 19 -2.28 20.18 8.21
C ILE A 19 -1.41 20.93 9.24
N THR A 20 -1.02 22.16 8.93
CA THR A 20 -0.25 23.02 9.84
C THR A 20 -0.99 24.30 10.17
N ASP A 21 -0.56 25.01 11.19
CA ASP A 21 -1.19 26.27 11.63
C ASP A 21 -0.61 27.52 10.93
N LEU A 22 0.14 27.34 9.83
CA LEU A 22 0.64 28.48 9.07
C LEU A 22 -0.52 29.32 8.51
N PRO A 23 -0.52 30.66 8.67
CA PRO A 23 -1.64 31.50 8.27
C PRO A 23 -1.60 31.83 6.77
N PHE A 24 -1.72 30.79 5.92
CA PHE A 24 -1.82 30.99 4.48
C PHE A 24 -3.06 31.81 4.15
N ASN A 25 -2.87 32.90 3.42
CA ASN A 25 -3.92 33.84 3.04
C ASN A 25 -4.35 33.67 1.58
N ARG A 26 -3.52 33.01 0.78
CA ARG A 26 -3.78 32.67 -0.62
C ARG A 26 -3.11 31.35 -0.97
N TYR A 27 -3.76 30.59 -1.84
CA TYR A 27 -3.22 29.38 -2.46
C TYR A 27 -3.34 29.51 -3.97
N ASP A 28 -2.27 29.21 -4.70
CA ASP A 28 -2.33 28.94 -6.13
C ASP A 28 -2.12 27.44 -6.34
N ILE A 29 -3.03 26.79 -7.05
CA ILE A 29 -3.01 25.34 -7.24
C ILE A 29 -2.87 25.05 -8.72
N TYR A 30 -1.80 24.35 -9.05
CA TYR A 30 -1.46 23.95 -10.39
C TYR A 30 -1.74 22.46 -10.56
N VAL A 31 -2.46 22.10 -11.61
CA VAL A 31 -2.69 20.72 -12.05
C VAL A 31 -1.91 20.53 -13.35
N ASN A 32 -0.94 19.62 -13.36
CA ASN A 32 -0.05 19.39 -14.51
C ASN A 32 0.56 20.68 -15.07
N ASP A 33 0.99 21.57 -14.18
CA ASP A 33 1.65 22.85 -14.48
C ASP A 33 0.74 23.94 -15.06
N GLU A 34 -0.56 23.65 -15.17
CA GLU A 34 -1.58 24.65 -15.47
C GLU A 34 -2.22 25.15 -14.16
N LEU A 35 -2.32 26.47 -14.00
CA LEU A 35 -3.03 27.05 -12.87
C LEU A 35 -4.51 26.70 -12.98
N GLU A 36 -4.99 25.85 -12.07
CA GLU A 36 -6.37 25.40 -12.05
C GLU A 36 -7.22 26.33 -11.19
N ALA A 37 -6.69 26.78 -10.06
CA ALA A 37 -7.44 27.61 -9.14
C ALA A 37 -6.56 28.48 -8.24
N THR A 38 -7.10 29.64 -7.87
CA THR A 38 -6.59 30.48 -6.79
C THR A 38 -7.65 30.59 -5.70
N TYR A 39 -7.28 30.28 -4.46
CA TYR A 39 -8.15 30.36 -3.30
C TYR A 39 -7.64 31.40 -2.32
N TYR A 40 -8.57 32.10 -1.67
CA TYR A 40 -8.27 33.06 -0.60
C TYR A 40 -8.85 32.54 0.70
N ARG A 41 -7.96 32.17 1.63
CA ARG A 41 -8.28 31.59 2.95
C ARG A 41 -8.98 30.23 2.89
N GLY A 42 -8.96 29.52 4.01
CA GLY A 42 -9.58 28.20 4.17
C GLY A 42 -8.54 27.08 4.30
N ASN A 43 -8.93 26.00 4.97
CA ASN A 43 -8.04 24.90 5.33
C ASN A 43 -8.35 23.62 4.54
N SER A 44 -9.35 23.67 3.68
CA SER A 44 -9.77 22.54 2.84
C SER A 44 -10.26 23.06 1.49
N ILE A 45 -9.68 22.51 0.43
CA ILE A 45 -9.90 22.93 -0.95
C ILE A 45 -10.27 21.68 -1.76
N TYR A 46 -11.25 21.83 -2.63
CA TYR A 46 -11.78 20.77 -3.48
C TYR A 46 -11.71 21.25 -4.93
N ILE A 47 -11.01 20.50 -5.77
CA ILE A 47 -10.87 20.78 -7.20
C ILE A 47 -11.57 19.67 -7.97
N TYR A 48 -12.57 20.03 -8.77
CA TYR A 48 -13.19 19.11 -9.70
C TYR A 48 -12.30 18.97 -10.94
N ILE A 49 -11.82 17.77 -11.22
CA ILE A 49 -10.95 17.47 -12.36
C ILE A 49 -11.70 16.76 -13.49
N GLY A 50 -12.86 16.17 -13.19
CA GLY A 50 -13.70 15.40 -14.12
C GLY A 50 -12.96 14.24 -14.80
N ASN A 51 -13.63 13.56 -15.72
CA ASN A 51 -13.03 12.52 -16.57
C ASN A 51 -12.07 13.04 -17.66
N ARG A 52 -11.77 14.34 -17.72
CA ARG A 52 -11.11 14.97 -18.89
C ARG A 52 -9.60 15.18 -18.73
N ARG A 53 -9.05 15.12 -17.51
CA ARG A 53 -7.62 15.35 -17.28
C ARG A 53 -7.07 14.36 -16.27
N LYS A 54 -6.12 13.53 -16.71
CA LYS A 54 -5.29 12.72 -15.83
C LYS A 54 -4.44 13.65 -14.97
N VAL A 55 -4.61 13.64 -13.65
CA VAL A 55 -3.79 14.42 -12.73
C VAL A 55 -2.50 13.64 -12.49
N ASN A 56 -1.38 14.19 -12.94
CA ASN A 56 -0.04 13.61 -12.78
C ASN A 56 0.74 14.36 -11.71
N ARG A 57 0.50 15.67 -11.61
CA ARG A 57 1.15 16.54 -10.64
C ARG A 57 0.17 17.57 -10.13
N ILE A 58 0.15 17.77 -8.82
CA ILE A 58 -0.40 18.94 -8.17
C ILE A 58 0.77 19.75 -7.61
N THR A 59 0.78 21.04 -7.82
CA THR A 59 1.70 21.95 -7.11
C THR A 59 0.86 22.99 -6.38
N ILE A 60 1.09 23.09 -5.07
CA ILE A 60 0.42 24.08 -4.22
C ILE A 60 1.44 25.15 -3.90
N ILE A 61 1.09 26.40 -4.16
CA ILE A 61 1.85 27.57 -3.70
C ILE A 61 1.01 28.29 -2.66
N GLY A 62 1.39 28.14 -1.39
CA GLY A 62 0.78 28.86 -0.27
C GLY A 62 1.49 30.18 -0.02
N PHE A 63 0.73 31.27 0.07
CA PHE A 63 1.25 32.59 0.43
C PHE A 63 0.83 32.97 1.84
N TYR A 64 1.75 33.52 2.63
CA TYR A 64 1.48 34.04 3.96
C TYR A 64 2.35 35.27 4.23
N HIS A 65 2.10 35.97 5.33
CA HIS A 65 2.97 37.06 5.77
C HIS A 65 3.70 36.66 7.04
N PHE A 66 5.01 36.90 7.08
CA PHE A 66 5.83 36.74 8.28
C PHE A 66 6.51 38.07 8.57
N ASN A 67 6.19 38.68 9.72
CA ASN A 67 6.68 40.02 10.10
C ASN A 67 6.46 41.10 9.02
N GLY A 68 5.31 41.06 8.34
CA GLY A 68 4.97 42.02 7.28
C GLY A 68 5.61 41.72 5.92
N VAL A 69 6.46 40.70 5.81
CA VAL A 69 7.08 40.27 4.55
C VAL A 69 6.23 39.17 3.92
N PRO A 70 5.83 39.28 2.64
CA PRO A 70 5.14 38.22 1.93
C PRO A 70 6.09 37.05 1.68
N MET A 71 5.66 35.85 2.08
CA MET A 71 6.37 34.59 1.90
C MET A 71 5.55 33.66 1.00
N GLY A 72 6.24 32.88 0.18
CA GLY A 72 5.65 31.82 -0.63
C GLY A 72 6.24 30.47 -0.25
N TRP A 73 5.38 29.46 -0.19
CA TRP A 73 5.75 28.09 0.10
C TRP A 73 5.24 27.17 -1.02
N LEU A 74 6.14 26.42 -1.65
CA LEU A 74 5.83 25.56 -2.78
C LEU A 74 5.90 24.10 -2.35
N GLU A 75 4.82 23.36 -2.57
CA GLU A 75 4.78 21.92 -2.34
C GLU A 75 4.32 21.17 -3.59
N PRO A 76 5.18 20.33 -4.18
CA PRO A 76 4.79 19.43 -5.25
C PRO A 76 4.23 18.12 -4.67
N TYR A 77 3.22 17.62 -5.36
CA TYR A 77 2.58 16.33 -5.16
C TYR A 77 2.55 15.64 -6.50
N GLN A 78 3.17 14.46 -6.59
CA GLN A 78 3.08 13.64 -7.79
C GLN A 78 1.98 12.61 -7.56
N PHE A 79 1.03 12.60 -8.48
CA PHE A 79 0.08 11.51 -8.61
C PHE A 79 0.72 10.56 -9.60
N MET A 80 1.10 9.37 -9.12
CA MET A 80 1.63 8.35 -10.01
C MET A 80 0.63 8.12 -11.12
N THR A 81 1.03 8.50 -12.33
CA THR A 81 0.19 8.32 -13.48
C THR A 81 0.14 6.82 -13.73
N SER A 82 -1.01 6.28 -14.13
CA SER A 82 -1.14 4.91 -14.66
C SER A 82 -0.27 4.58 -15.90
N ARG A 83 0.82 5.32 -16.15
CA ARG A 83 1.91 4.91 -17.06
C ARG A 83 3.06 4.22 -16.32
N ASP A 84 3.24 4.46 -15.02
CA ASP A 84 4.15 3.63 -14.20
C ASP A 84 3.45 2.35 -13.73
N GLN A 85 2.12 2.33 -13.79
CA GLN A 85 1.39 1.08 -13.99
C GLN A 85 1.45 0.73 -15.47
N GLN A 86 2.49 0.01 -15.89
CA GLN A 86 2.40 -0.80 -17.12
C GLN A 86 1.03 -1.49 -17.11
N GLU A 87 0.33 -1.57 -18.25
CA GLU A 87 -0.97 -2.23 -18.37
C GLU A 87 -0.82 -3.70 -17.93
N ARG A 88 -0.95 -3.93 -16.62
CA ARG A 88 -0.66 -5.19 -15.96
C ARG A 88 -1.98 -5.70 -15.41
N ASP A 89 -2.23 -6.95 -15.70
CA ASP A 89 -3.35 -7.65 -15.12
C ASP A 89 -3.01 -8.11 -13.71
N PHE A 90 -4.05 -8.43 -12.96
CA PHE A 90 -3.94 -9.02 -11.64
C PHE A 90 -4.70 -10.34 -11.67
N LEU A 91 -4.00 -11.40 -11.29
CA LEU A 91 -4.57 -12.75 -11.27
C LEU A 91 -4.61 -13.28 -9.83
N PRO A 92 -5.60 -14.14 -9.49
CA PRO A 92 -5.64 -14.80 -8.20
C PRO A 92 -4.31 -15.50 -7.88
N GLY A 93 -3.78 -15.19 -6.70
CA GLY A 93 -2.50 -15.68 -6.22
C GLY A 93 -1.33 -14.74 -6.48
N ASP A 94 -1.45 -13.71 -7.31
CA ASP A 94 -0.40 -12.70 -7.41
C ASP A 94 -0.07 -12.16 -6.01
N ILE A 95 1.22 -12.01 -5.72
CA ILE A 95 1.72 -11.50 -4.45
C ILE A 95 2.19 -10.07 -4.69
N LEU A 96 1.62 -9.13 -3.94
CA LEU A 96 2.08 -7.75 -3.90
C LEU A 96 2.98 -7.57 -2.69
N VAL A 97 4.19 -7.06 -2.91
CA VAL A 97 5.17 -6.82 -1.84
C VAL A 97 5.67 -5.39 -1.95
N ALA A 98 5.53 -4.63 -0.88
CA ALA A 98 5.86 -3.22 -0.81
C ALA A 98 7.04 -2.95 0.12
N SER A 99 7.92 -2.04 -0.27
CA SER A 99 9.01 -1.52 0.57
C SER A 99 8.59 -0.17 1.18
N ASP A 100 7.85 -0.20 2.30
CA ASP A 100 7.37 1.01 2.99
C ASP A 100 8.44 1.64 3.90
N ASN A 101 9.62 1.94 3.35
CA ASN A 101 10.76 2.50 4.09
C ASN A 101 10.54 3.93 4.65
N VAL A 102 9.30 4.41 4.72
CA VAL A 102 8.94 5.80 5.01
C VAL A 102 8.83 6.08 6.52
N VAL A 103 8.93 5.04 7.37
CA VAL A 103 8.98 5.19 8.83
C VAL A 103 10.43 4.96 9.31
N GLU A 104 11.18 6.04 9.52
CA GLU A 104 12.61 6.05 9.90
C GLU A 104 12.99 5.13 11.07
N PHE A 105 12.03 4.80 11.95
CA PHE A 105 12.30 4.01 13.16
C PHE A 105 12.43 2.48 12.92
N PHE A 106 12.04 1.97 11.74
CA PHE A 106 12.09 0.52 11.42
C PHE A 106 12.64 0.24 10.02
N THR A 107 13.62 1.04 9.60
CA THR A 107 14.27 0.95 8.29
C THR A 107 14.71 -0.49 7.95
N GLY A 108 14.16 -1.05 6.87
CA GLY A 108 14.47 -2.40 6.36
C GLY A 108 13.41 -3.48 6.59
N TYR A 109 12.66 -3.40 7.70
CA TYR A 109 11.74 -4.47 8.12
C TYR A 109 10.25 -4.18 7.83
N VAL A 110 9.89 -2.91 7.66
CA VAL A 110 8.50 -2.46 7.49
C VAL A 110 8.18 -2.38 6.01
N GLY A 111 8.17 -3.55 5.37
CA GLY A 111 7.40 -3.69 4.15
C GLY A 111 5.94 -4.03 4.47
N HIS A 112 5.16 -4.15 3.41
CA HIS A 112 3.82 -4.73 3.51
C HIS A 112 3.63 -5.75 2.40
N SER A 113 2.72 -6.69 2.61
CA SER A 113 2.40 -7.66 1.57
C SER A 113 0.94 -8.06 1.62
N ALA A 114 0.44 -8.41 0.45
CA ALA A 114 -0.93 -8.83 0.24
C ALA A 114 -1.00 -9.89 -0.86
N ILE A 115 -2.06 -10.68 -0.84
CA ILE A 115 -2.36 -11.66 -1.88
C ILE A 115 -3.56 -11.17 -2.70
N VAL A 116 -3.41 -11.16 -4.02
CA VAL A 116 -4.50 -10.88 -4.96
C VAL A 116 -5.45 -12.06 -4.96
N VAL A 117 -6.73 -11.81 -4.79
CA VAL A 117 -7.76 -12.87 -4.76
C VAL A 117 -8.66 -12.88 -6.00
N ASP A 118 -8.75 -11.74 -6.68
CA ASP A 118 -9.45 -11.57 -7.94
C ASP A 118 -8.85 -10.37 -8.71
N GLY A 119 -9.36 -10.06 -9.90
CA GLY A 119 -8.82 -8.97 -10.73
C GLY A 119 -8.99 -7.55 -10.16
N THR A 120 -9.61 -7.39 -8.99
CA THR A 120 -9.92 -6.09 -8.38
C THR A 120 -9.53 -5.99 -6.91
N ASN A 121 -9.30 -7.10 -6.22
CA ASN A 121 -9.13 -7.12 -4.76
C ASN A 121 -7.90 -7.89 -4.30
N VAL A 122 -7.42 -7.47 -3.13
CA VAL A 122 -6.40 -8.17 -2.33
C VAL A 122 -6.97 -8.53 -0.96
N ILE A 123 -6.37 -9.53 -0.33
CA ILE A 123 -6.52 -9.77 1.11
C ILE A 123 -5.18 -9.53 1.79
N GLU A 124 -5.22 -8.80 2.89
CA GLU A 124 -4.05 -8.40 3.66
C GLU A 124 -4.28 -8.54 5.16
N ALA A 125 -3.19 -8.73 5.91
CA ALA A 125 -3.19 -8.63 7.36
C ALA A 125 -2.55 -7.29 7.77
N ARG A 126 -3.31 -6.46 8.49
CA ARG A 126 -2.92 -5.10 8.88
C ARG A 126 -2.86 -4.94 10.40
N GLY A 127 -2.06 -3.97 10.85
CA GLY A 127 -2.13 -3.50 12.23
C GLY A 127 -3.51 -2.91 12.54
N GLY A 128 -4.13 -3.36 13.63
CA GLY A 128 -5.43 -2.86 14.11
C GLY A 128 -6.58 -3.86 14.00
N THR A 129 -7.81 -3.35 14.06
CA THR A 129 -9.06 -4.12 13.92
C THR A 129 -9.91 -3.53 12.78
N PRO A 130 -10.38 -4.33 11.81
CA PRO A 130 -10.11 -5.76 11.66
C PRO A 130 -8.65 -6.04 11.26
N THR A 131 -8.10 -7.15 11.77
CA THR A 131 -6.72 -7.55 11.48
C THR A 131 -6.58 -8.11 10.07
N ILE A 132 -7.58 -8.85 9.58
CA ILE A 132 -7.64 -9.33 8.18
C ILE A 132 -8.70 -8.54 7.44
N GLN A 133 -8.36 -8.04 6.25
CA GLN A 133 -9.25 -7.21 5.44
C GLN A 133 -9.11 -7.57 3.96
N LYS A 134 -10.24 -7.46 3.24
CA LYS A 134 -10.28 -7.43 1.78
C LYS A 134 -10.37 -5.98 1.34
N ASP A 135 -9.37 -5.52 0.60
CA ASP A 135 -9.28 -4.16 0.07
C ASP A 135 -9.17 -4.22 -1.47
N SER A 136 -9.44 -3.09 -2.13
CA SER A 136 -9.21 -3.00 -3.57
C SER A 136 -7.71 -2.99 -3.86
N ILE A 137 -7.32 -3.56 -5.01
CA ILE A 137 -5.96 -3.47 -5.52
C ILE A 137 -5.54 -2.00 -5.60
N GLN A 138 -6.40 -1.12 -6.11
CA GLN A 138 -6.10 0.31 -6.25
C GLN A 138 -5.72 0.95 -4.90
N GLN A 139 -6.45 0.64 -3.82
CA GLN A 139 -6.11 1.14 -2.48
C GLN A 139 -4.74 0.64 -2.01
N PHE A 140 -4.38 -0.62 -2.30
CA PHE A 140 -3.03 -1.11 -2.01
C PHE A 140 -1.99 -0.31 -2.77
N LEU A 141 -2.16 -0.13 -4.08
CA LEU A 141 -1.21 0.60 -4.93
C LEU A 141 -1.02 2.06 -4.52
N GLU A 142 -2.08 2.70 -4.03
CA GLU A 142 -2.05 4.08 -3.51
C GLU A 142 -1.35 4.20 -2.16
N LYS A 143 -1.62 3.27 -1.24
CA LYS A 143 -0.96 3.22 0.08
C LYS A 143 0.52 2.85 -0.05
N HIS A 144 0.85 2.00 -1.01
CA HIS A 144 2.14 1.35 -1.18
C HIS A 144 2.72 1.60 -2.57
N PRO A 145 3.15 2.84 -2.88
CA PRO A 145 3.59 3.19 -4.23
C PRO A 145 4.82 2.41 -4.68
N HIS A 146 5.75 2.12 -3.76
CA HIS A 146 6.98 1.38 -4.03
C HIS A 146 6.76 -0.10 -3.74
N HIS A 147 6.31 -0.84 -4.76
CA HIS A 147 5.99 -2.26 -4.65
C HIS A 147 6.43 -3.06 -5.87
N ALA A 148 6.42 -4.37 -5.70
CA ALA A 148 6.57 -5.38 -6.73
C ALA A 148 5.35 -6.31 -6.76
N GLN A 149 5.11 -6.90 -7.93
CA GLN A 149 4.09 -7.91 -8.17
C GLN A 149 4.77 -9.18 -8.68
N PHE A 150 4.58 -10.26 -7.95
CA PHE A 150 5.04 -11.59 -8.34
C PHE A 150 3.86 -12.47 -8.66
N ARG A 151 3.98 -13.28 -9.71
CA ARG A 151 2.94 -14.20 -10.15
C ARG A 151 3.46 -15.63 -10.15
N PRO A 152 2.72 -16.60 -9.58
CA PRO A 152 3.08 -18.00 -9.74
C PRO A 152 2.94 -18.40 -11.21
N LYS A 153 3.93 -19.12 -11.75
CA LYS A 153 3.87 -19.67 -13.13
C LYS A 153 2.71 -20.66 -13.29
N SER A 154 2.32 -21.33 -12.20
CA SER A 154 1.17 -22.22 -12.17
C SER A 154 -0.09 -21.45 -11.78
N LEU A 155 -1.04 -21.35 -12.72
CA LEU A 155 -2.33 -20.71 -12.47
C LEU A 155 -3.12 -21.43 -11.36
N GLU A 156 -3.04 -22.76 -11.30
CA GLU A 156 -3.74 -23.56 -10.29
C GLU A 156 -3.15 -23.34 -8.89
N MET A 157 -1.83 -23.15 -8.80
CA MET A 157 -1.17 -22.76 -7.54
C MET A 157 -1.69 -21.40 -7.06
N GLY A 158 -1.77 -20.41 -7.96
CA GLY A 158 -2.27 -19.09 -7.63
C GLY A 158 -3.72 -19.09 -7.16
N LYS A 159 -4.61 -19.77 -7.89
CA LYS A 159 -6.03 -19.93 -7.50
C LYS A 159 -6.19 -20.63 -6.16
N ALA A 160 -5.40 -21.67 -5.89
CA ALA A 160 -5.49 -22.42 -4.64
C ALA A 160 -5.02 -21.56 -3.44
N ALA A 161 -3.97 -20.76 -3.62
CA ALA A 161 -3.53 -19.81 -2.61
C ALA A 161 -4.59 -18.72 -2.34
N ALA A 162 -5.15 -18.12 -3.40
CA ALA A 162 -6.22 -17.14 -3.28
C ALA A 162 -7.47 -17.71 -2.59
N ALA A 163 -7.86 -18.94 -2.91
CA ALA A 163 -9.00 -19.62 -2.28
C ALA A 163 -8.77 -19.84 -0.78
N TYR A 164 -7.55 -20.16 -0.35
CA TYR A 164 -7.22 -20.23 1.07
C TYR A 164 -7.38 -18.87 1.75
N ALA A 165 -6.87 -17.79 1.14
CA ALA A 165 -6.98 -16.44 1.72
C ALA A 165 -8.44 -16.01 1.90
N GLU A 166 -9.30 -16.28 0.90
CA GLU A 166 -10.74 -16.00 0.97
C GLU A 166 -11.43 -16.81 2.07
N ASN A 167 -11.11 -18.10 2.19
CA ASN A 167 -11.64 -18.94 3.27
C ASN A 167 -11.17 -18.45 4.64
N TYR A 168 -9.89 -18.11 4.78
CA TYR A 168 -9.33 -17.60 6.03
C TYR A 168 -9.98 -16.29 6.46
N LEU A 169 -10.24 -15.37 5.53
CA LEU A 169 -10.98 -14.14 5.80
C LEU A 169 -12.42 -14.43 6.27
N ARG A 170 -13.13 -15.35 5.59
CA ARG A 170 -14.49 -15.73 5.99
C ARG A 170 -14.50 -16.30 7.41
N ASP A 171 -13.61 -17.24 7.70
CA ASP A 171 -13.52 -17.90 9.01
C ASP A 171 -13.10 -16.88 10.09
N TYR A 172 -12.21 -15.93 9.78
CA TYR A 172 -11.87 -14.81 10.66
C TYR A 172 -13.10 -13.93 10.95
N GLN A 173 -13.90 -13.59 9.93
CA GLN A 173 -15.11 -12.78 10.10
C GLN A 173 -16.18 -13.48 10.93
N GLU A 174 -16.36 -14.79 10.74
CA GLU A 174 -17.25 -15.61 11.55
C GLU A 174 -16.83 -15.62 13.02
N LYS A 175 -15.55 -15.84 13.30
CA LYS A 175 -14.99 -15.77 14.65
C LYS A 175 -15.21 -14.42 15.31
N VAL A 176 -14.96 -13.33 14.58
CA VAL A 176 -15.24 -11.96 15.06
C VAL A 176 -16.72 -11.78 15.38
N SER A 177 -17.62 -12.27 14.52
CA SER A 177 -19.07 -12.15 14.73
C SER A 177 -19.58 -12.96 15.91
N ASN A 178 -18.96 -14.12 16.17
CA ASN A 178 -19.32 -15.02 17.27
C ASN A 178 -18.66 -14.63 18.60
N GLY A 179 -17.75 -13.64 18.60
CA GLY A 179 -16.96 -13.28 19.78
C GLY A 179 -15.94 -14.34 20.17
N GLU A 180 -15.54 -15.19 19.23
CA GLU A 180 -14.51 -16.20 19.42
C GLU A 180 -13.11 -15.58 19.35
N ASP A 181 -12.12 -16.33 19.85
CA ASP A 181 -10.72 -15.98 19.72
C ASP A 181 -10.33 -15.86 18.23
N LYS A 182 -9.61 -14.78 17.94
CA LYS A 182 -9.15 -14.39 16.60
C LYS A 182 -7.64 -14.12 16.64
N PRO A 183 -6.94 -14.28 15.51
CA PRO A 183 -5.50 -14.07 15.48
C PRO A 183 -5.20 -12.61 15.75
N LEU A 184 -4.19 -12.36 16.58
CA LEU A 184 -3.71 -11.03 16.86
C LEU A 184 -2.63 -10.63 15.86
N PHE A 185 -2.63 -9.37 15.43
CA PHE A 185 -1.52 -8.86 14.63
C PHE A 185 -0.24 -8.87 15.46
N SER A 186 0.79 -9.59 15.02
CA SER A 186 2.08 -9.65 15.73
C SER A 186 3.19 -10.18 14.84
N MET A 187 4.39 -9.63 14.98
CA MET A 187 5.59 -10.05 14.23
C MET A 187 6.67 -10.60 15.17
N LYS A 188 6.30 -11.32 16.24
CA LYS A 188 7.31 -11.84 17.19
C LYS A 188 7.98 -13.08 16.61
N LEU A 189 9.32 -13.13 16.69
CA LEU A 189 10.15 -14.25 16.19
C LEU A 189 9.90 -15.59 16.91
N THR A 190 9.22 -15.59 18.05
CA THR A 190 8.92 -16.82 18.81
C THR A 190 7.65 -17.53 18.33
N GLN A 191 6.98 -17.00 17.31
CA GLN A 191 5.67 -17.48 16.85
C GLN A 191 5.83 -18.59 15.81
N SER A 192 4.95 -19.58 15.87
CA SER A 192 4.88 -20.58 14.79
C SER A 192 4.44 -19.91 13.50
N LEU A 193 5.14 -20.17 12.41
CA LEU A 193 4.73 -19.73 11.07
C LEU A 193 3.52 -20.53 10.57
N GLU A 194 3.37 -21.77 11.03
CA GLU A 194 2.33 -22.70 10.60
C GLU A 194 1.01 -22.52 11.35
N ASP A 195 1.01 -21.97 12.57
CA ASP A 195 -0.24 -21.71 13.30
C ASP A 195 -0.97 -20.51 12.70
N PRO A 196 -2.16 -20.68 12.09
CA PRO A 196 -2.86 -19.58 11.43
C PRO A 196 -3.71 -18.75 12.39
N TRP A 197 -3.92 -19.17 13.65
CA TRP A 197 -4.93 -18.60 14.56
C TRP A 197 -4.37 -17.92 15.80
N GLU A 198 -3.12 -18.18 16.21
CA GLU A 198 -2.52 -17.49 17.35
C GLU A 198 -2.14 -16.04 17.00
N TYR A 199 -1.32 -15.88 15.95
CA TYR A 199 -0.82 -14.58 15.49
C TYR A 199 -0.71 -14.53 13.98
N ILE A 200 -0.94 -13.35 13.41
CA ILE A 200 -0.90 -13.13 11.97
C ILE A 200 -0.23 -11.79 11.64
N TYR A 201 0.40 -11.72 10.47
CA TYR A 201 0.96 -10.51 9.90
C TYR A 201 0.99 -10.65 8.37
N CYS A 202 1.26 -9.55 7.67
CA CYS A 202 1.07 -9.43 6.22
C CYS A 202 1.72 -10.59 5.44
N SER A 203 3.02 -10.80 5.62
CA SER A 203 3.77 -11.84 4.89
C SER A 203 3.48 -13.25 5.37
N LYS A 204 3.10 -13.45 6.65
CA LYS A 204 2.62 -14.76 7.13
C LYS A 204 1.29 -15.15 6.49
N LEU A 205 0.36 -14.21 6.29
CA LEU A 205 -0.89 -14.51 5.58
C LEU A 205 -0.62 -15.02 4.16
N VAL A 206 0.31 -14.36 3.44
CA VAL A 206 0.74 -14.82 2.11
C VAL A 206 1.37 -16.21 2.20
N TRP A 207 2.28 -16.42 3.15
CA TRP A 207 2.94 -17.70 3.35
C TRP A 207 1.94 -18.84 3.63
N LEU A 208 1.00 -18.64 4.56
CA LEU A 208 -0.05 -19.60 4.89
C LEU A 208 -0.93 -19.92 3.68
N SER A 209 -1.23 -18.92 2.86
CA SER A 209 -2.03 -19.09 1.64
C SER A 209 -1.36 -20.04 0.65
N TYR A 210 -0.05 -19.89 0.44
CA TYR A 210 0.70 -20.80 -0.42
C TYR A 210 0.93 -22.17 0.23
N TYR A 211 1.24 -22.20 1.53
CA TYR A 211 1.54 -23.42 2.25
C TYR A 211 0.31 -24.34 2.36
N TYR A 212 -0.80 -23.84 2.89
CA TYR A 212 -2.02 -24.62 3.10
C TYR A 212 -2.94 -24.65 1.88
N GLY A 213 -2.99 -23.57 1.11
CA GLY A 213 -3.86 -23.49 -0.08
C GLY A 213 -3.27 -24.23 -1.27
N ALA A 214 -2.00 -23.95 -1.58
CA ALA A 214 -1.36 -24.44 -2.81
C ALA A 214 -0.38 -25.60 -2.60
N ASN A 215 -0.23 -26.08 -1.35
CA ASN A 215 0.77 -27.09 -0.97
C ASN A 215 2.19 -26.69 -1.44
N TYR A 216 2.50 -25.39 -1.35
CA TYR A 216 3.74 -24.81 -1.81
C TYR A 216 4.43 -24.06 -0.66
N LYS A 217 5.59 -24.58 -0.24
CA LYS A 217 6.35 -23.97 0.85
C LYS A 217 7.31 -22.93 0.30
N LEU A 218 7.01 -21.66 0.54
CA LEU A 218 7.99 -20.58 0.37
C LEU A 218 9.09 -20.72 1.42
N GLU A 219 10.34 -20.55 0.99
CA GLU A 219 11.49 -20.55 1.89
C GLU A 219 11.37 -19.43 2.93
N ASN A 220 11.97 -19.64 4.10
CA ASN A 220 11.97 -18.71 5.22
C ASN A 220 13.08 -19.08 6.21
N ASP A 221 13.46 -18.14 7.06
CA ASP A 221 14.50 -18.30 8.07
C ASP A 221 13.97 -18.97 9.35
N TYR A 222 13.36 -20.14 9.17
CA TYR A 222 12.96 -21.14 10.17
C TYR A 222 11.97 -20.71 11.27
N LEU A 223 11.65 -19.44 11.44
CA LEU A 223 10.69 -18.94 12.46
C LEU A 223 9.89 -17.70 12.02
N TRP A 224 10.26 -17.08 10.90
CA TRP A 224 9.69 -15.81 10.48
C TRP A 224 9.88 -15.63 8.97
N ILE A 225 8.97 -14.88 8.36
CA ILE A 225 9.10 -14.45 6.96
C ILE A 225 8.71 -12.98 6.88
N SER A 226 9.67 -12.08 6.84
CA SER A 226 9.40 -10.66 6.64
C SER A 226 8.94 -10.39 5.19
N PRO A 227 8.34 -9.21 4.90
CA PRO A 227 8.11 -8.81 3.52
C PRO A 227 9.39 -8.72 2.67
N GLU A 228 10.53 -8.43 3.29
CA GLU A 228 11.84 -8.44 2.63
C GLU A 228 12.23 -9.88 2.25
N ASP A 229 12.18 -10.82 3.20
CA ASP A 229 12.43 -12.25 2.93
C ASP A 229 11.53 -12.76 1.82
N LEU A 230 10.24 -12.39 1.87
CA LEU A 230 9.26 -12.74 0.86
C LEU A 230 9.64 -12.17 -0.51
N TYR A 231 10.04 -10.89 -0.58
CA TYR A 231 10.49 -10.26 -1.83
C TYR A 231 11.72 -10.96 -2.41
N THR A 232 12.75 -11.17 -1.58
CA THR A 232 14.02 -11.81 -1.97
C THR A 232 13.77 -13.24 -2.46
N ASN A 233 12.99 -14.03 -1.70
CA ASN A 233 12.63 -15.39 -2.10
C ASN A 233 11.84 -15.42 -3.41
N LEU A 234 10.84 -14.55 -3.60
CA LEU A 234 10.03 -14.55 -4.82
C LEU A 234 10.83 -14.12 -6.06
N LYS A 235 11.82 -13.25 -5.88
CA LYS A 235 12.69 -12.77 -6.96
C LYS A 235 13.64 -13.85 -7.46
N GLU A 236 14.12 -14.72 -6.58
CA GLU A 236 15.07 -15.79 -6.90
C GLU A 236 14.40 -17.14 -7.22
N ASN A 237 13.09 -17.25 -6.97
CA ASN A 237 12.34 -18.50 -7.10
C ASN A 237 11.76 -18.72 -8.50
N ASP A 238 12.22 -19.81 -9.13
CA ASP A 238 11.80 -20.22 -10.47
C ASP A 238 10.31 -20.59 -10.60
N ALA A 239 9.58 -20.77 -9.51
CA ALA A 239 8.13 -20.99 -9.55
C ALA A 239 7.33 -19.70 -9.81
N PHE A 240 7.97 -18.53 -9.72
CA PHE A 240 7.34 -17.22 -9.87
C PHE A 240 7.94 -16.44 -11.04
N ILE A 241 7.20 -15.44 -11.50
CA ILE A 241 7.67 -14.41 -12.42
C ILE A 241 7.46 -13.03 -11.78
N ASN A 242 8.40 -12.13 -12.02
CA ASN A 242 8.25 -10.72 -11.70
C ASN A 242 7.40 -10.07 -12.81
N VAL A 243 6.15 -9.73 -12.49
CA VAL A 243 5.21 -9.09 -13.43
C VAL A 243 5.46 -7.59 -13.48
N TYR A 244 5.77 -7.01 -12.33
CA TYR A 244 6.01 -5.58 -12.19
C TYR A 244 6.91 -5.31 -11.01
N GLN A 245 7.80 -4.33 -11.14
CA GLN A 245 8.62 -3.84 -10.07
C GLN A 245 8.81 -2.32 -10.23
N HIS A 246 8.44 -1.55 -9.21
CA HIS A 246 8.73 -0.13 -9.18
C HIS A 246 10.25 0.11 -9.14
N GLU A 247 10.77 1.13 -9.82
CA GLU A 247 12.22 1.40 -9.90
C GLU A 247 12.84 1.69 -8.52
N GLU A 248 12.06 2.31 -7.63
CA GLU A 248 12.47 2.65 -6.26
C GLU A 248 12.11 1.60 -5.20
N VAL A 249 11.64 0.40 -5.59
CA VAL A 249 11.43 -0.67 -4.60
C VAL A 249 12.78 -1.21 -4.15
N GLU A 250 13.10 -0.99 -2.89
CA GLU A 250 14.39 -1.36 -2.28
C GLU A 250 14.14 -1.67 -0.81
N PHE A 251 14.54 -2.83 -0.31
CA PHE A 251 14.52 -3.09 1.13
C PHE A 251 15.88 -2.72 1.71
N LYS A 252 15.93 -1.66 2.53
CA LYS A 252 17.17 -1.19 3.15
C LYS A 252 17.51 -2.06 4.36
N VAL A 253 18.18 -3.18 4.14
CA VAL A 253 18.72 -3.98 5.25
C VAL A 253 19.87 -3.19 5.88
N ASN A 254 19.67 -2.66 7.10
CA ASN A 254 20.79 -2.15 7.90
C ASN A 254 21.65 -3.36 8.30
N THR A 255 22.73 -3.58 7.56
CA THR A 255 23.89 -4.39 7.99
C THR A 255 24.70 -3.66 9.04
#